data_AF-H1S2J0-F1
#
_entry.id   AF-H1S2J0-F1
#
_cell.length_a   1.000
_cell.length_b   1.000
_cell.length_c   1.000
_cell.angle_alpha   90.00
_cell.angle_beta   90.00
_cell.angle_gamma   90.00
#
_symmetry.space_group_name_H-M   'P 1'
#
loop_
_entity.id
_entity.type
_entity.pdbx_description
1 polymer ?
#
loop_
_entity_poly.entity_id
_entity_poly.type
_entity_poly.pdbx_seq_one_letter_code
_entity_poly.pdbx_strand_id
1 'polypeptide(L)'
;MSGKRVLQLGAGGAGKSMAYAIARESPAELVIYNRSAGKAEELAASLSKALPSVPIRSGDNNPSGFEVVVNATALGLRDTDPTPVPAQQLSAGTLVCEAVVRDGDTPLLKAARELGCTVHHGQWMLYGQIVEISRFLGVPLAPEFVERILGPAD
;
A
#
# COMPACT_ATOMS: atom_id res chain seq x y z
N MET A 1 -1.90 -9.92 -6.66
CA MET A 1 -2.59 -10.04 -5.36
C MET A 1 -3.26 -11.40 -5.18
N SER A 2 -3.82 -12.01 -6.24
CA SER A 2 -4.45 -13.34 -6.15
C SER A 2 -3.60 -14.38 -5.41
N GLY A 3 -4.21 -15.06 -4.44
CA GLY A 3 -3.58 -16.11 -3.65
C GLY A 3 -2.51 -15.64 -2.64
N LYS A 4 -2.23 -14.34 -2.55
CA LYS A 4 -1.25 -13.78 -1.59
C LYS A 4 -1.90 -13.39 -0.28
N ARG A 5 -1.18 -13.49 0.84
CA ARG A 5 -1.56 -12.83 2.09
C ARG A 5 -1.06 -11.40 2.08
N VAL A 6 -1.96 -10.46 2.33
CA VAL A 6 -1.69 -9.02 2.27
C VAL A 6 -1.92 -8.36 3.62
N LEU A 7 -0.93 -7.61 4.10
CA LEU A 7 -1.05 -6.72 5.25
C LEU A 7 -1.11 -5.28 4.76
N GLN A 8 -2.18 -4.56 5.08
CA GLN A 8 -2.29 -3.13 4.80
C GLN A 8 -2.25 -2.32 6.09
N LEU A 9 -1.39 -1.30 6.11
CA LEU A 9 -1.22 -0.38 7.22
C LEU A 9 -1.91 0.94 6.86
N GLY A 10 -3.00 1.27 7.53
CA GLY A 10 -3.76 2.50 7.33
C GLY A 10 -5.16 2.26 6.77
N ALA A 11 -6.14 2.89 7.42
CA ALA A 11 -7.56 2.87 7.04
C ALA A 11 -8.12 4.28 6.76
N GLY A 12 -7.25 5.20 6.33
CA GLY A 12 -7.61 6.54 5.86
C GLY A 12 -8.18 6.52 4.43
N GLY A 13 -8.39 7.69 3.81
CA GLY A 13 -8.99 7.79 2.46
C GLY A 13 -8.29 6.91 1.42
N ALA A 14 -6.97 7.07 1.24
CA ALA A 14 -6.19 6.24 0.33
C ALA A 14 -6.19 4.76 0.73
N GLY A 15 -6.08 4.46 2.03
CA GLY A 15 -6.15 3.10 2.56
C GLY A 15 -7.48 2.39 2.28
N LYS A 16 -8.62 3.08 2.37
CA LYS A 16 -9.93 2.51 2.04
C LYS A 16 -9.99 2.10 0.57
N SER A 17 -9.55 2.96 -0.34
CA SER A 17 -9.54 2.68 -1.77
C SER A 17 -8.57 1.54 -2.13
N MET A 18 -7.37 1.52 -1.53
CA MET A 18 -6.42 0.43 -1.73
C MET A 18 -6.94 -0.90 -1.20
N ALA A 19 -7.53 -0.93 0.01
CA ALA A 19 -8.07 -2.15 0.59
C ALA A 19 -9.17 -2.74 -0.29
N TYR A 20 -10.06 -1.88 -0.81
CA TYR A 20 -11.08 -2.30 -1.77
C TYR A 20 -10.47 -2.87 -3.06
N ALA A 21 -9.51 -2.17 -3.66
CA ALA A 21 -8.83 -2.63 -4.88
C ALA A 21 -8.12 -3.97 -4.67
N ILE A 22 -7.37 -4.12 -3.56
CA ILE A 22 -6.69 -5.37 -3.20
C ILE A 22 -7.70 -6.49 -3.00
N ALA A 23 -8.78 -6.26 -2.25
CA ALA A 23 -9.77 -7.29 -1.98
C ALA A 23 -10.44 -7.83 -3.25
N ARG A 24 -10.67 -6.98 -4.27
CA ARG A 24 -11.24 -7.41 -5.56
C ARG A 24 -10.36 -8.39 -6.33
N GLU A 25 -9.06 -8.38 -6.08
CA GLU A 25 -8.10 -9.27 -6.72
C GLU A 25 -8.01 -10.65 -6.05
N SER A 26 -8.93 -10.97 -5.13
CA SER A 26 -9.05 -12.27 -4.45
C SER A 26 -7.74 -12.73 -3.78
N PRO A 27 -7.19 -11.95 -2.83
CA PRO A 27 -6.07 -12.39 -2.01
C PRO A 27 -6.46 -13.61 -1.18
N ALA A 28 -5.48 -14.40 -0.74
CA ALA A 28 -5.72 -15.47 0.22
C ALA A 28 -6.20 -14.90 1.57
N GLU A 29 -5.71 -13.72 1.95
CA GLU A 29 -6.13 -12.98 3.14
C GLU A 29 -5.79 -11.50 2.96
N LEU A 30 -6.67 -10.60 3.39
CA LEU A 30 -6.37 -9.19 3.58
C LEU A 30 -6.53 -8.83 5.07
N VAL A 31 -5.41 -8.45 5.70
CA VAL A 31 -5.37 -7.95 7.07
C VAL A 31 -5.18 -6.46 7.05
N ILE A 32 -6.04 -5.74 7.77
CA ILE A 32 -5.99 -4.29 7.86
C ILE A 32 -5.58 -3.90 9.28
N TYR A 33 -4.49 -3.14 9.37
CA TYR A 33 -4.05 -2.51 10.60
C TYR A 33 -4.26 -1.00 10.52
N ASN A 34 -4.63 -0.39 11.65
CA ASN A 34 -4.63 1.05 11.78
C ASN A 34 -4.38 1.43 13.25
N ARG A 35 -3.66 2.54 13.49
CA ARG A 35 -3.39 3.02 14.86
C ARG A 35 -4.66 3.13 15.70
N SER A 36 -5.76 3.58 15.10
CA SER A 36 -7.09 3.52 15.70
C SER A 36 -7.77 2.22 15.23
N ALA A 37 -7.78 1.20 16.09
CA ALA A 37 -8.28 -0.14 15.77
C ALA A 37 -9.70 -0.12 15.17
N GLY A 38 -10.61 0.68 15.75
CA GLY A 38 -11.98 0.81 15.26
C GLY A 38 -12.10 1.18 13.78
N LYS A 39 -11.18 1.99 13.23
CA LYS A 39 -11.20 2.32 11.79
C LYS A 39 -10.85 1.11 10.91
N ALA A 40 -9.95 0.24 11.39
CA ALA A 40 -9.60 -0.98 10.67
C ALA A 40 -10.74 -2.02 10.75
N GLU A 41 -11.37 -2.15 11.92
CA GLU A 41 -12.53 -3.02 12.14
C GLU A 41 -13.72 -2.61 11.26
N GLU A 42 -14.07 -1.32 11.25
CA GLU A 42 -15.14 -0.78 10.40
C GLU A 42 -14.88 -1.04 8.91
N LEU A 43 -13.64 -0.79 8.45
CA LEU A 43 -13.27 -1.02 7.06
C LEU A 43 -13.32 -2.50 6.70
N ALA A 44 -12.75 -3.37 7.55
CA ALA A 44 -12.77 -4.81 7.33
C ALA A 44 -14.21 -5.33 7.27
N ALA A 45 -15.08 -4.95 8.22
CA ALA A 45 -16.48 -5.36 8.25
C ALA A 45 -17.25 -4.89 7.00
N SER A 46 -17.03 -3.64 6.58
CA SER A 46 -17.64 -3.10 5.35
C SER A 46 -17.22 -3.88 4.11
N LEU A 47 -15.93 -4.22 4.00
CA LEU A 47 -15.41 -4.98 2.86
C LEU A 47 -15.86 -6.44 2.88
N SER A 48 -15.86 -7.11 4.03
CA SER A 48 -16.36 -8.49 4.16
C SER A 48 -17.84 -8.59 3.79
N LYS A 49 -18.65 -7.56 4.08
CA LYS A 49 -20.05 -7.50 3.63
C LYS A 49 -20.16 -7.34 2.10
N ALA A 50 -19.30 -6.54 1.49
CA ALA A 50 -19.32 -6.29 0.05
C ALA A 50 -18.70 -7.44 -0.77
N LEU A 51 -17.73 -8.16 -0.20
CA LEU A 51 -16.92 -9.20 -0.83
C LEU A 51 -16.86 -10.45 0.07
N PRO A 52 -17.98 -11.16 0.26
CA PRO A 52 -18.10 -12.22 1.27
C PRO A 52 -17.22 -13.45 1.02
N SER A 53 -16.69 -13.63 -0.19
CA SER A 53 -15.78 -14.72 -0.54
C SER A 53 -14.30 -14.43 -0.24
N VAL A 54 -13.97 -13.19 0.16
CA VAL A 54 -12.59 -12.77 0.43
C VAL A 54 -12.35 -12.78 1.93
N PRO A 55 -11.31 -13.48 2.44
CA PRO A 55 -10.96 -13.44 3.85
C PRO A 55 -10.38 -12.07 4.23
N ILE A 56 -11.18 -11.23 4.87
CA ILE A 56 -10.79 -9.87 5.28
C ILE A 56 -11.02 -9.71 6.78
N ARG A 57 -10.02 -9.19 7.49
CA ARG A 57 -10.12 -8.89 8.92
C ARG A 57 -9.23 -7.73 9.34
N SER A 58 -9.49 -7.19 10.52
CA SER A 58 -8.52 -6.35 11.23
C SER A 58 -7.44 -7.22 11.91
N GLY A 59 -6.29 -6.62 12.20
CA GLY A 59 -5.18 -7.29 12.87
C GLY A 59 -4.17 -6.31 13.47
N ASP A 60 -2.99 -6.81 13.83
CA ASP A 60 -1.84 -6.01 14.26
C ASP A 60 -0.93 -5.63 13.08
N ASN A 61 0.19 -4.98 13.36
CA ASN A 61 1.15 -4.54 12.36
C ASN A 61 2.32 -5.52 12.16
N ASN A 62 2.21 -6.78 12.59
CA ASN A 62 3.26 -7.77 12.38
C ASN A 62 3.29 -8.23 10.90
N PRO A 63 4.39 -8.00 10.16
CA PRO A 63 4.48 -8.36 8.74
C PRO A 63 4.85 -9.83 8.50
N SER A 64 5.11 -10.61 9.55
CA SER A 64 5.56 -12.00 9.44
C SER A 64 4.55 -12.88 8.68
N GLY A 65 5.02 -13.58 7.66
CA GLY A 65 4.20 -14.51 6.88
C GLY A 65 3.25 -13.85 5.87
N PHE A 66 3.40 -12.55 5.61
CA PHE A 66 2.72 -11.86 4.52
C PHE A 66 3.64 -11.72 3.30
N GLU A 67 3.13 -12.09 2.12
CA GLU A 67 3.87 -11.90 0.87
C GLU A 67 3.77 -10.47 0.34
N VAL A 68 2.79 -9.69 0.78
CA VAL A 68 2.62 -8.28 0.40
C VAL A 68 2.33 -7.42 1.63
N VAL A 69 3.07 -6.34 1.79
CA VAL A 69 2.89 -5.35 2.86
C VAL A 69 2.71 -3.97 2.24
N VAL A 70 1.61 -3.28 2.57
CA VAL A 70 1.23 -2.00 1.96
C VAL A 70 1.14 -0.90 3.01
N ASN A 71 2.06 0.08 2.96
CA ASN A 71 1.98 1.29 3.77
C ASN A 71 1.03 2.32 3.13
N ALA A 72 -0.19 2.38 3.64
CA ALA A 72 -1.21 3.38 3.32
C ALA A 72 -1.31 4.50 4.37
N THR A 73 -0.29 4.64 5.23
CA THR A 73 -0.22 5.69 6.25
C THR A 73 0.57 6.89 5.75
N ALA A 74 0.71 7.93 6.59
CA ALA A 74 1.59 9.06 6.35
C ALA A 74 3.03 8.84 6.85
N LEU A 75 3.33 7.69 7.47
CA LEU A 75 4.66 7.39 7.99
C LEU A 75 5.64 7.15 6.84
N GLY A 76 6.75 7.89 6.85
CA GLY A 76 7.75 7.89 5.78
C GLY A 76 7.85 9.23 5.06
N LEU A 77 6.98 10.20 5.37
CA LEU A 77 7.11 11.57 4.87
C LEU A 77 8.37 12.27 5.41
N ARG A 78 8.84 11.85 6.58
CA ARG A 78 10.10 12.31 7.18
C ARG A 78 11.02 11.11 7.38
N ASP A 79 12.33 11.31 7.19
CA ASP A 79 13.32 10.26 7.47
C ASP A 79 13.36 9.85 8.96
N THR A 80 12.82 10.70 9.85
CA THR A 80 12.69 10.43 11.29
C THR A 80 11.39 9.73 11.68
N ASP A 81 10.47 9.51 10.73
CA ASP A 81 9.25 8.76 11.02
C ASP A 81 9.58 7.29 11.32
N PRO A 82 8.92 6.67 12.30
CA PRO A 82 9.05 5.24 12.52
C PRO A 82 8.47 4.46 11.34
N THR A 83 8.97 3.25 11.12
CA THR A 83 8.35 2.33 10.16
C THR A 83 6.96 1.90 10.68
N PRO A 84 5.96 1.72 9.79
CA PRO A 84 4.60 1.35 10.19
C PRO A 84 4.49 -0.11 10.68
N VAL A 85 5.53 -0.91 10.44
CA VAL A 85 5.71 -2.31 10.87
C VAL A 85 7.09 -2.45 11.53
N PRO A 86 7.31 -3.46 12.38
CA PRO A 86 8.65 -3.88 12.78
C PRO A 86 9.39 -4.44 11.55
N ALA A 87 10.13 -3.59 10.84
CA ALA A 87 10.68 -3.90 9.52
C ALA A 87 11.59 -5.15 9.51
N GLN A 88 12.28 -5.42 10.62
CA GLN A 88 13.16 -6.59 10.78
C GLN A 88 12.40 -7.93 10.76
N GLN A 89 11.07 -7.91 10.84
CA GLN A 89 10.20 -9.09 10.72
C GLN A 89 9.70 -9.32 9.30
N LEU A 90 10.08 -8.46 8.33
CA LEU A 90 9.83 -8.70 6.91
C LEU A 90 10.62 -9.94 6.46
N SER A 91 9.99 -10.76 5.63
CA SER A 91 10.65 -11.90 5.01
C SER A 91 11.30 -11.48 3.69
N ALA A 92 12.47 -12.03 3.37
CA ALA A 92 13.07 -11.83 2.06
C ALA A 92 12.08 -12.26 0.95
N GLY A 93 12.01 -11.48 -0.13
CA GLY A 93 11.03 -11.70 -1.20
C GLY A 93 9.61 -11.18 -0.93
N THR A 94 9.31 -10.65 0.26
CA THR A 94 8.06 -9.88 0.47
C THR A 94 8.05 -8.68 -0.48
N LEU A 95 6.88 -8.40 -1.08
CA LEU A 95 6.65 -7.16 -1.81
C LEU A 95 6.20 -6.07 -0.82
N VAL A 96 6.98 -5.01 -0.69
CA VAL A 96 6.66 -3.86 0.16
C VAL A 96 6.27 -2.67 -0.71
N CYS A 97 5.01 -2.26 -0.62
CA CYS A 97 4.47 -1.12 -1.34
C CYS A 97 4.17 0.02 -0.37
N GLU A 98 4.14 1.26 -0.86
CA GLU A 98 3.65 2.39 -0.07
C GLU A 98 2.91 3.42 -0.92
N ALA A 99 2.10 4.24 -0.25
CA ALA A 99 1.43 5.41 -0.82
C ALA A 99 2.21 6.71 -0.63
N VAL A 100 3.28 6.69 0.15
CA VAL A 100 4.13 7.86 0.38
C VAL A 100 4.91 8.16 -0.89
N VAL A 101 4.82 9.41 -1.36
CA VAL A 101 5.51 9.90 -2.54
C VAL A 101 6.62 10.84 -2.09
N ARG A 102 7.87 10.49 -2.38
CA ARG A 102 9.05 11.32 -2.18
C ARG A 102 10.18 10.84 -3.08
N ASP A 103 11.25 11.63 -3.14
CA ASP A 103 12.48 11.21 -3.79
C ASP A 103 13.24 10.20 -2.92
N GLY A 104 13.70 9.12 -3.56
CA GLY A 104 14.39 8.02 -2.89
C GLY A 104 13.51 7.15 -2.01
N ASP A 105 14.14 6.29 -1.22
CA ASP A 105 13.44 5.35 -0.37
C ASP A 105 12.99 6.00 0.95
N THR A 106 11.78 5.68 1.41
CA THR A 106 11.39 5.93 2.81
C THR A 106 12.15 5.00 3.76
N PRO A 107 12.15 5.26 5.09
CA PRO A 107 12.72 4.33 6.06
C PRO A 107 12.21 2.89 5.92
N LEU A 108 10.93 2.71 5.55
CA LEU A 108 10.35 1.40 5.30
C LEU A 108 10.96 0.74 4.06
N LEU A 109 10.96 1.42 2.92
CA LEU A 109 11.48 0.83 1.68
C LEU A 109 12.98 0.56 1.77
N LYS A 110 13.74 1.44 2.43
CA LYS A 110 15.17 1.24 2.69
C LYS A 110 15.40 -0.05 3.49
N ALA A 111 14.73 -0.20 4.63
CA ALA A 111 14.84 -1.41 5.46
C ALA A 111 14.38 -2.67 4.71
N ALA A 112 13.32 -2.57 3.91
CA ALA A 112 12.82 -3.68 3.09
C ALA A 112 13.88 -4.13 2.05
N ARG A 113 14.50 -3.18 1.33
CA ARG A 113 15.59 -3.50 0.39
C ARG A 113 16.77 -4.17 1.06
N GLU A 114 17.20 -3.67 2.22
CA GLU A 114 18.30 -4.26 3.01
C GLU A 114 18.01 -5.71 3.42
N LEU A 115 16.74 -6.09 3.55
CA LEU A 115 16.29 -7.45 3.87
C LEU A 115 16.01 -8.33 2.62
N GLY A 116 16.29 -7.84 1.42
CA GLY A 116 16.03 -8.58 0.17
C GLY A 116 14.54 -8.62 -0.22
N CYS A 117 13.73 -7.67 0.24
CA CYS A 117 12.37 -7.47 -0.25
C CYS A 117 12.38 -6.80 -1.63
N THR A 118 11.30 -7.01 -2.37
CA THR A 118 11.00 -6.15 -3.54
C THR A 118 10.25 -4.93 -3.04
N VAL A 119 10.58 -3.74 -3.56
CA VAL A 119 9.91 -2.49 -3.16
C VAL A 119 9.14 -1.86 -4.31
N HIS A 120 8.03 -1.21 -3.98
CA HIS A 120 7.19 -0.48 -4.91
C HIS A 120 6.87 0.91 -4.36
N HIS A 121 7.49 1.92 -4.94
CA HIS A 121 7.38 3.33 -4.53
C HIS A 121 5.97 3.90 -4.73
N GLY A 122 5.61 4.90 -3.93
CA GLY A 122 4.31 5.57 -4.04
C GLY A 122 4.13 6.40 -5.31
N GLN A 123 5.21 6.75 -6.02
CA GLN A 123 5.15 7.46 -7.31
C GLN A 123 4.27 6.72 -8.33
N TRP A 124 4.30 5.39 -8.35
CA TRP A 124 3.46 4.56 -9.20
C TRP A 124 1.97 4.66 -8.84
N MET A 125 1.64 4.76 -7.56
CA MET A 125 0.27 5.00 -7.11
C MET A 125 -0.20 6.38 -7.56
N LEU A 126 0.63 7.41 -7.39
CA LEU A 126 0.32 8.77 -7.84
C LEU A 126 0.12 8.83 -9.36
N TYR A 127 0.96 8.14 -10.12
CA TYR A 127 0.82 8.03 -11.57
C TYR A 127 -0.55 7.41 -11.95
N GLY A 128 -0.91 6.27 -11.36
CA GLY A 128 -2.21 5.63 -11.61
C GLY A 128 -3.40 6.54 -11.26
N GLN A 129 -3.32 7.27 -10.15
CA GLN A 129 -4.34 8.25 -9.76
C GLN A 129 -4.49 9.36 -10.80
N ILE A 130 -3.37 9.90 -11.29
CA ILE A 130 -3.38 10.98 -12.29
C ILE A 130 -3.98 10.50 -13.61
N VAL A 131 -3.66 9.28 -14.06
CA VAL A 131 -4.28 8.66 -15.23
C VAL A 131 -5.81 8.62 -15.09
N GLU A 132 -6.32 8.14 -13.96
CA GLU A 132 -7.77 8.04 -13.73
C GLU A 132 -8.44 9.41 -13.57
N ILE A 133 -7.78 10.39 -12.93
CA ILE A 133 -8.28 11.76 -12.79
C ILE A 133 -8.34 12.46 -14.16
N SER A 134 -7.29 12.35 -14.97
CA SER A 134 -7.25 12.89 -16.33
C SER A 134 -8.38 12.32 -17.19
N ARG A 135 -8.58 10.99 -17.12
CA ARG A 135 -9.68 10.31 -17.80
C ARG A 135 -11.04 10.81 -17.34
N PHE A 136 -11.25 10.95 -16.04
CA PHE A 136 -12.51 11.43 -15.47
C PHE A 136 -12.86 12.86 -15.91
N LEU A 137 -11.86 13.75 -15.96
CA LEU A 137 -12.04 15.15 -16.36
C LEU A 137 -12.08 15.36 -17.88
N GLY A 138 -11.78 14.33 -18.67
CA GLY A 138 -11.67 14.44 -20.13
C GLY A 138 -10.48 15.29 -20.58
N VAL A 139 -9.42 15.39 -19.75
CA VAL A 139 -8.20 16.13 -20.08
C VAL A 139 -7.09 15.14 -20.46
N PRO A 140 -6.31 15.42 -21.51
CA PRO A 140 -5.20 14.55 -21.89
C PRO A 140 -4.11 14.55 -20.81
N LEU A 141 -3.50 13.39 -20.58
CA LEU A 141 -2.30 13.30 -19.75
C LEU A 141 -1.09 13.68 -20.59
N ALA A 142 -0.44 14.78 -20.22
CA ALA A 142 0.71 15.29 -20.95
C ALA A 142 1.98 14.50 -20.55
N PRO A 143 2.84 14.07 -21.50
CA PRO A 143 4.01 13.24 -21.20
C PRO A 143 4.97 13.87 -20.18
N GLU A 144 5.10 15.19 -20.17
CA GLU A 144 6.01 15.88 -19.23
C GLU A 144 5.60 15.68 -17.77
N PHE A 145 4.31 15.49 -17.50
CA PHE A 145 3.84 15.17 -16.14
C PHE A 145 4.30 13.78 -15.69
N VAL A 146 4.36 12.81 -16.62
CA VAL A 146 4.77 11.44 -16.33
C VAL A 146 6.25 11.41 -15.94
N GLU A 147 7.10 12.06 -16.72
CA GLU A 147 8.54 12.18 -16.43
C GLU A 147 8.80 12.86 -15.08
N ARG A 148 7.99 13.87 -14.74
CA ARG A 148 8.10 14.55 -13.44
C ARG A 148 7.73 13.66 -12.25
N ILE A 149 6.85 12.68 -12.43
CA ILE A 149 6.36 11.81 -11.34
C ILE A 149 7.22 10.58 -11.19
N LEU A 150 7.57 9.94 -12.31
CA LEU A 150 8.25 8.65 -12.35
C LEU A 150 9.76 8.78 -12.54
N GLY A 151 10.25 9.99 -12.86
CA GLY A 151 11.61 10.19 -13.35
C GLY A 151 11.72 9.86 -14.85
N PRO A 152 12.93 9.98 -15.42
CA PRO A 152 13.17 9.54 -16.79
C PRO A 152 12.81 8.05 -16.94
N ALA A 153 12.17 7.70 -18.04
CA ALA A 153 11.96 6.31 -18.41
C ALA A 153 13.31 5.71 -18.84
N ASP A 154 13.87 4.83 -18.02
CA ASP A 154 15.05 4.03 -18.39
C ASP A 154 14.71 2.98 -19.47
#